data_AF-A0A961S4D2-F1
#
_entry.id   AF-A0A961S4D2-F1
#
_cell.length_a   1.000
_cell.length_b   1.000
_cell.length_c   1.000
_cell.angle_alpha   90.00
_cell.angle_beta   90.00
_cell.angle_gamma   90.00
#
_symmetry.space_group_name_H-M   'P 1'
#
loop_
_entity.id
_entity.type
_entity.pdbx_description
1 polymer ?
#
loop_
_entity_poly.entity_id
_entity_poly.type
_entity_poly.pdbx_seq_one_letter_code
_entity_poly.pdbx_strand_id
1 'polypeptide(L)'
;MDSQLQTAVSSGMGAVIAGERLEPAEALARLASRPHLICHSTFLIERLGLAANAPRAAIRAAKDQRHYDVAELFAFTCPARFATPTPTGLARSLAVEPGETDEETLRLITEDLLAR
;
A
#
# COMPACT_ATOMS: atom_id res chain seq x y z
N MET A 1 -1.49 -23.15 8.27
CA MET A 1 -0.76 -22.13 7.50
C MET A 1 -1.67 -20.94 7.22
N ASP A 2 -2.84 -21.14 6.62
CA ASP A 2 -3.79 -20.05 6.27
C ASP A 2 -4.19 -19.12 7.43
N SER A 3 -4.39 -19.65 8.64
CA SER A 3 -4.76 -18.83 9.80
C SER A 3 -3.65 -17.86 10.24
N GLN A 4 -2.38 -18.24 10.12
CA GLN A 4 -1.26 -17.37 10.52
C GLN A 4 -1.05 -16.25 9.50
N LEU A 5 -1.18 -16.60 8.22
CA LEU A 5 -1.03 -15.67 7.10
C LEU A 5 -2.18 -14.65 7.07
N GLN A 6 -3.40 -15.09 7.40
CA GLN A 6 -4.55 -14.22 7.63
C GLN A 6 -4.32 -13.24 8.78
N THR A 7 -3.76 -13.70 9.90
CA THR A 7 -3.40 -12.84 11.04
C THR A 7 -2.27 -11.86 10.69
N ALA A 8 -1.26 -12.29 9.92
CA ALA A 8 -0.17 -11.42 9.49
C ALA A 8 -0.72 -10.27 8.62
N VAL A 9 -1.59 -10.57 7.65
CA VAL A 9 -2.23 -9.54 6.82
C VAL A 9 -3.12 -8.60 7.66
N SER A 10 -3.98 -9.14 8.53
CA SER A 10 -4.88 -8.30 9.33
C SER A 10 -4.18 -7.47 10.40
N SER A 11 -2.99 -7.88 10.86
CA SER A 11 -2.13 -7.11 11.76
C SER A 11 -1.18 -6.14 11.04
N GLY A 12 -1.24 -6.06 9.70
CA GLY A 12 -0.36 -5.22 8.89
C GLY A 12 1.07 -5.74 8.73
N MET A 13 1.35 -6.95 9.20
CA MET A 13 2.64 -7.64 9.03
C MET A 13 2.75 -8.41 7.71
N GLY A 14 1.68 -8.48 6.91
CA GLY A 14 1.70 -9.00 5.54
C GLY A 14 1.19 -7.96 4.53
N ALA A 15 1.00 -8.40 3.29
CA ALA A 15 0.35 -7.60 2.26
C ALA A 15 -0.60 -8.44 1.42
N VAL A 16 -1.56 -7.77 0.78
CA VAL A 16 -2.34 -8.33 -0.32
C VAL A 16 -1.85 -7.70 -1.60
N ILE A 17 -1.51 -8.52 -2.60
CA ILE A 17 -1.09 -8.07 -3.93
C ILE A 17 -1.85 -8.87 -4.98
N ALA A 18 -2.73 -8.19 -5.71
CA ALA A 18 -3.60 -8.77 -6.73
C ALA A 18 -4.48 -9.89 -6.15
N GLY A 19 -5.10 -9.63 -5.00
CA GLY A 19 -5.95 -10.58 -4.27
C GLY A 19 -5.20 -11.70 -3.54
N GLU A 20 -3.88 -11.83 -3.74
CA GLU A 20 -3.07 -12.85 -3.08
C GLU A 20 -2.48 -12.32 -1.77
N ARG A 21 -2.65 -13.09 -0.69
CA ARG A 21 -2.10 -12.77 0.62
C ARG A 21 -0.66 -13.28 0.70
N LEU A 22 0.25 -12.42 1.15
CA LEU A 22 1.67 -12.71 1.17
C LEU A 22 2.28 -12.42 2.53
N GLU A 23 3.20 -13.30 2.92
CA GLU A 23 4.14 -13.05 4.01
C GLU A 23 5.04 -11.84 3.67
N PRO A 24 5.55 -11.10 4.68
CA PRO A 24 6.22 -9.83 4.44
C PRO A 24 7.46 -9.91 3.55
N ALA A 25 8.25 -11.00 3.65
CA ALA A 25 9.44 -11.18 2.82
C ALA A 25 9.08 -11.37 1.33
N GLU A 26 8.03 -12.15 1.06
CA GLU A 26 7.53 -12.39 -0.30
C GLU A 26 6.88 -11.13 -0.87
N ALA A 27 6.09 -10.42 -0.07
CA ALA A 27 5.53 -9.13 -0.46
C ALA A 27 6.64 -8.14 -0.85
N LEU A 28 7.72 -8.05 -0.07
CA LEU A 28 8.86 -7.19 -0.34
C LEU A 28 9.57 -7.58 -1.66
N ALA A 29 9.77 -8.88 -1.89
CA ALA A 29 10.34 -9.38 -3.14
C ALA A 29 9.47 -9.03 -4.36
N ARG A 30 8.14 -9.17 -4.24
CA ARG A 30 7.22 -8.75 -5.31
C ARG A 30 7.28 -7.25 -5.56
N LEU A 31 7.28 -6.43 -4.52
CA LEU A 31 7.39 -4.98 -4.66
C LEU A 31 8.68 -4.58 -5.41
N ALA A 32 9.80 -5.24 -5.14
CA ALA A 32 11.05 -5.00 -5.87
C ALA A 32 11.03 -5.45 -7.34
N SER A 33 10.16 -6.39 -7.72
CA SER A 33 10.16 -6.98 -9.07
C SER A 33 9.51 -6.11 -10.14
N ARG A 34 8.54 -5.25 -9.78
CA ARG A 34 7.77 -4.44 -10.72
C ARG A 34 7.02 -3.27 -10.04
N PRO A 35 6.59 -2.23 -10.79
CA PRO A 35 5.74 -1.19 -10.24
C PRO A 35 4.39 -1.74 -9.77
N HIS A 36 3.83 -1.10 -8.75
CA HIS A 36 2.51 -1.41 -8.18
C HIS A 36 1.80 -0.10 -7.86
N LEU A 37 0.46 -0.12 -7.90
CA LEU A 37 -0.36 0.93 -7.31
C LEU A 37 -0.47 0.67 -5.81
N ILE A 38 -0.02 1.61 -4.99
CA ILE A 38 0.03 1.47 -3.53
C ILE A 38 -0.32 2.78 -2.84
N CYS A 39 -0.68 2.72 -1.55
CA CYS A 39 -0.80 3.92 -0.71
C CYS A 39 0.36 3.96 0.27
N HIS A 40 1.14 5.04 0.21
CA HIS A 40 2.24 5.33 1.12
C HIS A 40 3.38 4.29 1.04
N SER A 41 4.01 4.24 -0.12
CA SER A 41 5.11 3.34 -0.52
C SER A 41 6.18 3.16 0.54
N THR A 42 6.75 4.28 1.02
CA THR A 42 7.83 4.26 2.01
C THR A 42 7.41 3.57 3.29
N PHE A 43 6.21 3.88 3.80
CA PHE A 43 5.70 3.27 5.03
C PHE A 43 5.40 1.79 4.85
N LEU A 44 4.75 1.41 3.74
CA LEU A 44 4.46 0.02 3.42
C LEU A 44 5.74 -0.82 3.36
N ILE A 45 6.75 -0.36 2.62
CA ILE A 45 8.01 -1.08 2.41
C ILE A 45 8.83 -1.21 3.70
N GLU A 46 8.95 -0.13 4.48
CA GLU A 46 9.63 -0.15 5.78
C GLU A 46 8.94 -1.13 6.76
N ARG A 47 7.61 -1.10 6.80
CA ARG A 47 6.83 -2.00 7.67
C ARG A 47 7.03 -3.47 7.32
N LEU A 48 6.99 -3.81 6.02
CA LEU A 48 7.27 -5.18 5.55
C LEU A 48 8.72 -5.58 5.82
N GLY A 49 9.66 -4.67 5.60
CA GLY A 49 11.08 -4.89 5.89
C GLY A 49 11.34 -5.22 7.37
N LEU A 50 10.71 -4.49 8.28
CA LEU A 50 10.77 -4.76 9.72
C LEU A 50 10.14 -6.12 10.07
N ALA A 51 8.93 -6.39 9.57
CA ALA A 51 8.20 -7.63 9.85
C ALA A 51 8.93 -8.88 9.35
N ALA A 52 9.63 -8.78 8.22
CA ALA A 52 10.43 -9.86 7.66
C ALA A 52 11.84 -9.98 8.25
N ASN A 53 12.26 -9.04 9.11
CA ASN A 53 13.67 -8.86 9.48
C ASN A 53 14.60 -8.84 8.23
N ALA A 54 14.16 -8.12 7.20
CA ALA A 54 14.76 -8.20 5.87
C ALA A 54 16.13 -7.51 5.81
N PRO A 55 17.07 -8.01 4.96
CA PRO A 55 18.31 -7.29 4.68
C PRO A 55 18.03 -5.90 4.10
N ARG A 56 18.86 -4.90 4.46
CA ARG A 56 18.75 -3.53 3.94
C ARG A 56 18.73 -3.46 2.41
N ALA A 57 19.44 -4.38 1.74
CA ALA A 57 19.46 -4.46 0.28
C ALA A 57 18.08 -4.81 -0.31
N ALA A 58 17.31 -5.69 0.33
CA ALA A 58 15.95 -6.05 -0.11
C ALA A 58 14.98 -4.87 0.08
N ILE A 59 15.05 -4.19 1.22
CA ILE A 59 14.27 -2.98 1.50
C ILE A 59 14.60 -1.90 0.46
N ARG A 60 15.89 -1.71 0.15
CA ARG A 60 16.34 -0.74 -0.83
C ARG A 60 15.84 -1.07 -2.24
N ALA A 61 15.91 -2.34 -2.66
CA ALA A 61 15.42 -2.77 -3.97
C ALA A 61 13.93 -2.47 -4.14
N ALA A 62 13.10 -2.72 -3.12
CA ALA A 62 11.69 -2.35 -3.14
C ALA A 62 11.48 -0.82 -3.14
N LYS A 63 12.28 -0.05 -2.40
CA LYS A 63 12.19 1.42 -2.38
C LYS A 63 12.60 2.09 -3.69
N ASP A 64 13.60 1.54 -4.38
CA ASP A 64 14.07 2.09 -5.66
C ASP A 64 13.10 1.80 -6.81
N GLN A 65 12.12 0.92 -6.59
CA GLN A 65 11.07 0.66 -7.55
C GLN A 65 10.10 1.85 -7.63
N ARG A 66 9.87 2.33 -8.86
CA ARG A 66 8.95 3.44 -9.14
C ARG A 66 7.49 2.99 -9.05
N HIS A 67 6.98 2.85 -7.85
CA HIS A 67 5.57 2.58 -7.58
C HIS A 67 4.69 3.79 -7.90
N TYR A 68 3.43 3.54 -8.21
CA TYR A 68 2.40 4.59 -8.30
C TYR A 68 1.84 4.80 -6.90
N ASP A 69 2.26 5.87 -6.23
CA ASP A 69 1.86 6.16 -4.84
C ASP A 69 0.65 7.10 -4.80
N VAL A 70 -0.49 6.56 -4.37
CA VAL A 70 -1.75 7.29 -4.30
C VAL A 70 -1.71 8.37 -3.21
N ALA A 71 -0.92 8.19 -2.16
CA ALA A 71 -0.75 9.23 -1.13
C ALA A 71 0.02 10.43 -1.67
N GLU A 72 0.99 10.20 -2.57
CA GLU A 72 1.71 11.27 -3.27
C GLU A 72 0.78 11.99 -4.26
N LEU A 73 0.00 11.25 -5.05
CA LEU A 73 -1.01 11.83 -5.94
C LEU A 73 -2.01 12.69 -5.16
N PHE A 74 -2.53 12.20 -4.04
CA PHE A 74 -3.41 12.95 -3.16
C PHE A 74 -2.78 14.25 -2.66
N ALA A 75 -1.53 14.20 -2.19
CA ALA A 75 -0.83 15.39 -1.70
C ALA A 75 -0.65 16.45 -2.79
N PHE A 76 -0.51 16.03 -4.05
CA PHE A 76 -0.37 16.92 -5.19
C PHE A 76 -1.71 17.53 -5.65
N THR A 77 -2.77 16.72 -5.81
CA THR A 77 -4.06 17.17 -6.35
C THR A 77 -4.96 17.82 -5.30
N CYS A 78 -4.77 17.50 -4.01
CA CYS A 78 -5.55 18.02 -2.90
C CYS A 78 -4.67 18.79 -1.90
N PRO A 79 -4.07 19.93 -2.29
CA PRO A 79 -3.13 20.66 -1.44
C PRO A 79 -3.79 21.11 -0.13
N ALA A 80 -3.02 21.05 0.96
CA ALA A 80 -3.44 21.44 2.31
C ALA A 80 -4.68 20.71 2.86
N ARG A 81 -5.03 19.54 2.31
CA ARG A 81 -6.10 18.69 2.83
C ARG A 81 -5.53 17.64 3.79
N PHE A 82 -6.05 17.61 5.02
CA PHE A 82 -5.65 16.61 6.00
C PHE A 82 -6.28 15.24 5.68
N ALA A 83 -5.47 14.19 5.75
CA ALA A 83 -5.92 12.81 5.63
C ALA A 83 -4.97 11.85 6.36
N THR A 84 -5.50 10.72 6.82
CA THR A 84 -4.66 9.59 7.22
C THR A 84 -4.19 8.88 5.93
N PRO A 85 -2.88 8.63 5.74
CA PRO A 85 -2.34 8.07 4.50
C PRO A 85 -2.55 6.55 4.39
N THR A 86 -3.81 6.15 4.48
CA THR A 86 -4.31 4.78 4.28
C THR A 86 -5.42 4.83 3.23
N PRO A 87 -5.74 3.73 2.53
CA PRO A 87 -6.82 3.71 1.53
C PRO A 87 -8.13 4.29 2.09
N THR A 88 -8.60 3.78 3.24
CA THR A 88 -9.82 4.28 3.90
C THR A 88 -9.69 5.73 4.39
N GLY A 89 -8.51 6.12 4.88
CA GLY A 89 -8.24 7.47 5.37
C GLY A 89 -8.31 8.52 4.27
N LEU A 90 -7.78 8.20 3.09
CA LEU A 90 -7.87 9.02 1.88
C LEU A 90 -9.30 9.04 1.34
N ALA A 91 -9.97 7.89 1.23
CA ALA A 91 -11.36 7.79 0.78
C ALA A 91 -12.28 8.70 1.60
N ARG A 92 -12.16 8.67 2.93
CA ARG A 92 -12.90 9.56 3.83
C ARG A 92 -12.62 11.05 3.55
N SER A 93 -11.37 11.42 3.28
CA SER A 93 -10.99 12.82 2.98
C SER A 93 -11.51 13.31 1.62
N LEU A 94 -11.74 12.38 0.69
CA LEU A 94 -12.29 12.64 -0.64
C LEU A 94 -13.83 12.51 -0.69
N ALA A 95 -14.46 12.08 0.41
CA ALA A 95 -15.88 11.70 0.45
C ALA A 95 -16.23 10.59 -0.58
N VAL A 96 -15.29 9.66 -0.78
CA VAL A 96 -15.48 8.44 -1.57
C VAL A 96 -15.85 7.31 -0.64
N GLU A 97 -16.92 6.57 -0.96
CA GLU A 97 -17.28 5.36 -0.23
C GLU A 97 -16.19 4.30 -0.43
N PRO A 98 -15.60 3.74 0.66
CA PRO A 98 -14.62 2.67 0.54
C PRO A 98 -15.20 1.42 -0.12
N GLY A 99 -14.38 0.71 -0.88
CA GLY A 99 -14.72 -0.60 -1.43
C GLY A 99 -14.69 -1.70 -0.36
N GLU A 100 -15.04 -2.92 -0.76
CA GLU A 100 -15.02 -4.08 0.14
C GLU A 100 -13.59 -4.49 0.56
N THR A 101 -12.60 -4.08 -0.24
CA THR A 101 -11.18 -4.36 0.00
C THR A 101 -10.32 -3.10 -0.07
N ASP A 102 -9.12 -3.16 0.50
CA ASP A 102 -8.12 -2.10 0.36
C ASP A 102 -7.73 -1.89 -1.11
N GLU A 103 -7.62 -2.96 -1.90
CA GLU A 103 -7.31 -2.87 -3.33
C GLU A 103 -8.41 -2.15 -4.11
N GLU A 104 -9.68 -2.47 -3.83
CA GLU A 104 -10.81 -1.79 -4.44
C GLU A 104 -10.87 -0.33 -4.01
N THR A 105 -10.68 -0.05 -2.71
CA THR A 105 -10.63 1.31 -2.18
C THR A 105 -9.51 2.11 -2.85
N LEU A 106 -8.31 1.53 -3.01
CA LEU A 106 -7.19 2.14 -3.74
C LEU A 106 -7.56 2.51 -5.18
N ARG A 107 -8.26 1.62 -5.89
CA ARG A 107 -8.72 1.90 -7.26
C ARG A 107 -9.71 3.07 -7.29
N LEU A 108 -10.72 3.06 -6.43
CA LEU A 108 -11.75 4.10 -6.36
C LEU A 108 -11.17 5.48 -6.06
N ILE A 109 -10.28 5.58 -5.06
CA ILE A 109 -9.65 6.87 -4.75
C ILE A 109 -8.69 7.31 -5.87
N THR A 110 -8.04 6.39 -6.58
CA THR A 110 -7.16 6.75 -7.70
C THR A 110 -7.97 7.32 -8.85
N GLU A 111 -9.11 6.70 -9.19
CA GLU A 111 -10.04 7.20 -10.22
C GLU A 111 -10.57 8.60 -9.88
N ASP A 112 -10.99 8.82 -8.64
CA ASP A 112 -11.42 10.15 -8.17
C ASP A 112 -10.30 11.19 -8.29
N LEU A 113 -9.07 10.84 -7.87
CA LEU A 113 -7.93 11.76 -7.90
C LEU A 113 -7.48 12.10 -9.32
N LEU A 114 -7.55 11.15 -10.27
CA LEU A 114 -7.17 11.36 -11.67
C LEU A 114 -8.21 12.17 -12.45
N ALA A 115 -9.45 12.25 -11.96
CA ALA A 115 -10.52 13.04 -12.57
C ALA A 115 -10.52 14.51 -12.12
N ARG A 116 -9.58 14.93 -11.27
CA ARG A 116 -9.48 16.28 -10.69
C ARG A 116 -8.61 17.25 -11.49
#